data_AF-A0A290QBK4-F1
#
_entry.id   AF-A0A290QBK4-F1
#
_cell.length_a   1.000
_cell.length_b   1.000
_cell.length_c   1.000
_cell.angle_alpha   90.00
_cell.angle_beta   90.00
_cell.angle_gamma   90.00
#
_symmetry.space_group_name_H-M   'P 1'
#
loop_
_entity.id
_entity.type
_entity.pdbx_description
1 polymer ?
#
loop_
_entity_poly.entity_id
_entity_poly.type
_entity_poly.pdbx_seq_one_letter_code
_entity_poly.pdbx_strand_id
1 'polypeptide(L)'
;MKNKLLVGLLVFISAVAGVFAQGRSVQPIEQTVNVESENRLLARSYVQAFGVLVRPPFTLTMQKENVGYVLEDVRGVKEAGGLLIVEVGRGFNYIVNPKDIVAISDGPAVKADR
;
A
#
# COMPACT_ATOMS: atom_id res chain seq x y z
N MET A 1 -8.01 -24.77 -72.67
CA MET A 1 -8.97 -24.97 -71.55
C MET A 1 -8.46 -26.13 -70.70
N LYS A 2 -8.70 -26.08 -69.38
CA LYS A 2 -8.33 -27.06 -68.32
C LYS A 2 -7.02 -26.75 -67.59
N ASN A 3 -7.16 -26.30 -66.34
CA ASN A 3 -6.31 -26.58 -65.16
C ASN A 3 -6.53 -25.51 -64.08
N LYS A 4 -7.73 -25.47 -63.47
CA LYS A 4 -8.02 -24.60 -62.31
C LYS A 4 -8.72 -25.30 -61.15
N LEU A 5 -8.68 -26.64 -61.07
CA LEU A 5 -9.54 -27.39 -60.15
C LEU A 5 -8.81 -28.20 -59.06
N LEU A 6 -7.51 -27.98 -58.83
CA LEU A 6 -6.72 -28.81 -57.91
C LEU A 6 -6.20 -28.10 -56.65
N VAL A 7 -6.36 -26.78 -56.52
CA VAL A 7 -5.79 -26.02 -55.38
C VAL A 7 -6.78 -25.86 -54.22
N GLY A 8 -8.09 -25.97 -54.47
CA GLY A 8 -9.12 -25.75 -53.44
C GLY A 8 -9.31 -26.90 -52.45
N LEU A 9 -8.91 -28.13 -52.78
CA LEU A 9 -9.19 -29.32 -51.96
C LEU A 9 -8.13 -29.57 -50.87
N LEU A 10 -6.93 -29.00 -50.99
CA LEU A 10 -5.82 -29.24 -50.06
C LEU A 10 -5.86 -28.37 -48.78
N VAL A 11 -6.66 -27.30 -48.76
CA VAL A 11 -6.75 -26.39 -47.60
C VAL A 11 -7.83 -26.82 -46.60
N PHE A 12 -8.74 -27.73 -46.98
CA PHE A 12 -9.86 -28.12 -46.11
C PHE A 12 -9.53 -29.27 -45.15
N ILE A 13 -8.48 -30.06 -45.42
CA ILE A 13 -8.16 -31.28 -44.64
C ILE A 13 -7.25 -30.97 -43.43
N SER A 14 -6.54 -29.85 -43.40
CA SER A 14 -5.68 -29.46 -42.28
C SER A 14 -6.42 -28.85 -41.08
N ALA A 15 -7.73 -28.60 -41.18
CA ALA A 15 -8.50 -27.96 -40.12
C ALA A 15 -9.06 -28.93 -39.04
N VAL A 16 -9.00 -30.25 -39.25
CA VAL A 16 -9.69 -31.22 -38.37
C VAL A 16 -8.76 -31.92 -37.37
N ALA A 17 -7.42 -31.81 -37.52
CA ALA A 17 -6.47 -32.55 -36.67
C ALA A 17 -6.00 -31.80 -35.40
N GLY A 18 -6.52 -30.61 -35.10
CA GLY A 18 -6.01 -29.76 -34.02
C GLY A 18 -6.72 -29.84 -32.66
N VAL A 19 -7.79 -30.64 -32.51
CA VAL A 19 -8.73 -30.49 -31.38
C VAL A 19 -8.60 -31.58 -30.32
N PHE A 20 -7.40 -32.08 -29.99
CA PHE A 20 -7.22 -32.96 -28.81
C PHE A 20 -5.86 -32.76 -28.14
N ALA A 21 -5.58 -31.55 -27.66
CA ALA A 21 -4.44 -31.30 -26.78
C ALA A 21 -4.74 -30.19 -25.76
N GLN A 22 -5.92 -30.23 -25.13
CA GLN A 22 -6.17 -29.43 -23.92
C GLN A 22 -5.92 -30.31 -22.69
N GLY A 23 -4.63 -30.60 -22.46
CA GLY A 23 -4.18 -31.06 -21.16
C GLY A 23 -4.51 -29.97 -20.16
N ARG A 24 -5.51 -30.21 -19.30
CA ARG A 24 -5.78 -29.37 -18.14
C ARG A 24 -4.55 -29.44 -17.23
N SER A 25 -3.66 -28.47 -17.35
CA SER A 25 -2.71 -28.17 -16.29
C SER A 25 -3.54 -27.72 -15.09
N VAL A 26 -3.66 -28.59 -14.09
CA VAL A 26 -4.07 -28.18 -12.75
C VAL A 26 -2.98 -27.23 -12.27
N GLN A 27 -3.16 -25.93 -12.48
CA GLN A 27 -2.26 -24.93 -11.94
C GLN A 27 -2.33 -25.07 -10.41
N PRO A 28 -1.22 -25.30 -9.71
CA PRO A 28 -1.22 -25.25 -8.27
C PRO A 28 -1.74 -23.86 -7.87
N ILE A 29 -2.75 -23.83 -7.00
CA ILE A 29 -3.20 -22.58 -6.40
C ILE A 29 -2.03 -22.11 -5.52
N GLU A 30 -1.21 -21.21 -6.07
CA GLU A 30 -0.19 -20.51 -5.30
C GLU A 30 -0.92 -19.63 -4.28
N GLN A 31 -1.15 -20.16 -3.08
CA GLN A 31 -1.60 -19.37 -1.94
C GLN A 31 -0.46 -18.42 -1.54
N THR A 32 -0.47 -17.23 -2.14
CA THR A 32 0.39 -16.13 -1.72
C THR A 32 -0.14 -15.62 -0.39
N VAL A 33 0.50 -16.03 0.71
CA VAL A 33 0.24 -15.44 2.03
C VAL A 33 0.83 -14.05 2.02
N ASN A 34 -0.01 -13.03 1.89
CA ASN A 34 0.42 -11.65 1.91
C ASN A 34 0.71 -11.24 3.37
N VAL A 35 1.97 -11.41 3.80
CA VAL A 35 2.41 -10.98 5.12
C VAL A 35 2.46 -9.46 5.12
N GLU A 36 1.53 -8.82 5.83
CA GLU A 36 1.51 -7.37 5.97
C GLU A 36 2.78 -6.90 6.69
N SER A 37 3.46 -5.89 6.16
CA SER A 37 4.69 -5.39 6.77
C SER A 37 4.40 -4.76 8.13
N GLU A 38 5.30 -4.97 9.08
CA GLU A 38 5.24 -4.38 10.43
C GLU A 38 4.98 -2.87 10.39
N ASN A 39 5.68 -2.16 9.50
CA ASN A 39 5.52 -0.71 9.32
C ASN A 39 4.10 -0.33 8.89
N ARG A 40 3.45 -1.14 8.06
CA ARG A 40 2.08 -0.87 7.61
C ARG A 40 1.07 -1.04 8.73
N LEU A 41 1.24 -2.07 9.56
CA LEU A 41 0.43 -2.26 10.77
C LEU A 41 0.61 -1.09 11.75
N LEU A 42 1.85 -0.66 12.00
CA LEU A 42 2.14 0.49 12.85
C LEU A 42 1.51 1.78 12.30
N ALA A 43 1.70 2.09 11.01
CA ALA A 43 1.12 3.27 10.38
C ALA A 43 -0.41 3.29 10.51
N ARG A 44 -1.08 2.17 10.23
CA ARG A 44 -2.53 2.04 10.42
C ARG A 44 -2.96 2.25 11.87
N SER A 45 -2.21 1.72 12.82
CA SER A 45 -2.51 1.86 14.25
C SER A 45 -2.43 3.32 14.70
N TYR A 46 -1.46 4.08 14.19
CA TYR A 46 -1.38 5.52 14.46
C TYR A 46 -2.51 6.33 13.81
N VAL A 47 -2.94 5.97 12.59
CA VAL A 47 -4.12 6.60 11.96
C VAL A 47 -5.37 6.36 12.82
N GLN A 48 -5.55 5.14 13.32
CA GLN A 48 -6.67 4.80 14.22
C GLN A 48 -6.57 5.56 15.56
N ALA A 49 -5.37 5.62 16.15
CA ALA A 49 -5.12 6.36 17.39
C ALA A 49 -5.38 7.87 17.21
N PHE A 50 -5.03 8.45 16.06
CA PHE A 50 -5.35 9.84 15.76
C PHE A 50 -6.86 10.07 15.68
N GLY A 51 -7.60 9.13 15.07
CA GLY A 51 -9.05 9.25 14.89
C GLY A 51 -9.87 9.23 16.18
N VAL A 52 -9.28 8.82 17.32
CA VAL A 52 -9.94 8.86 18.63
C VAL A 52 -9.60 10.12 19.44
N LEU A 53 -8.66 10.95 18.98
CA LEU A 53 -8.33 12.21 19.64
C LEU A 53 -9.42 13.24 19.38
N VAL A 54 -9.83 13.97 20.43
CA VAL A 54 -11.00 14.85 20.38
C VAL A 54 -10.70 16.32 20.71
N ARG A 55 -9.61 16.62 21.42
CA ARG A 55 -9.32 17.98 21.91
C ARG A 55 -8.13 18.60 21.16
N PRO A 56 -8.36 19.49 20.18
CA PRO A 56 -7.26 20.24 19.58
C PRO A 56 -6.62 21.20 20.59
N PRO A 57 -5.34 21.61 20.39
CA PRO A 57 -4.48 21.25 19.27
C PRO A 57 -3.97 19.81 19.35
N PHE A 58 -3.65 19.19 18.20
CA PHE A 58 -3.03 17.87 18.18
C PHE A 58 -1.53 17.98 17.94
N THR A 59 -0.77 17.11 18.60
CA THR A 59 0.69 17.09 18.49
C THR A 59 1.18 15.68 18.22
N LEU A 60 2.29 15.59 17.47
CA LEU A 60 2.99 14.34 17.20
C LEU A 60 4.45 14.49 17.59
N THR A 61 4.89 13.63 18.50
CA THR A 61 6.28 13.60 18.99
C THR A 61 7.00 12.43 18.35
N MET A 62 8.18 12.70 17.80
CA MET A 62 9.03 11.71 17.14
C MET A 62 10.46 11.80 17.65
N GLN A 63 11.18 10.69 17.60
CA GLN A 63 12.59 10.60 17.93
C GLN A 63 13.33 9.92 16.80
N LYS A 64 14.27 10.63 16.19
CA LYS A 64 15.13 10.11 15.13
C LYS A 64 16.58 10.38 15.49
N GLU A 65 17.42 9.35 15.45
CA GLU A 65 18.86 9.48 15.72
C GLU A 65 19.16 10.18 17.07
N ASN A 66 18.37 9.88 18.11
CA ASN A 66 18.42 10.51 19.44
C ASN A 66 18.05 12.00 19.50
N VAL A 67 17.52 12.56 18.41
CA VAL A 67 16.97 13.91 18.39
C VAL A 67 15.44 13.82 18.42
N GLY A 68 14.84 14.52 19.39
CA GLY A 68 13.40 14.67 19.50
C GLY A 68 12.88 15.79 18.60
N TYR A 69 11.81 15.53 17.87
CA TYR A 69 11.08 16.52 17.09
C TYR A 69 9.60 16.49 17.50
N VAL A 70 8.96 17.65 17.45
CA VAL A 70 7.53 17.78 17.70
C VAL A 70 6.90 18.50 16.52
N LEU A 71 5.87 17.87 15.96
CA LEU A 71 4.97 18.51 15.02
C LEU A 71 3.78 19.04 15.81
N GLU A 72 3.60 20.36 15.75
CA GLU A 72 2.47 21.06 16.33
C GLU A 72 1.39 21.32 15.26
N ASP A 73 0.18 21.59 15.73
CA ASP A 73 -0.97 21.86 14.86
C ASP A 73 -1.24 20.76 13.82
N VAL A 74 -1.13 19.50 14.24
CA VAL A 74 -1.45 18.35 13.39
C VAL A 74 -2.95 18.37 13.07
N ARG A 75 -3.28 18.31 11.78
CA ARG A 75 -4.66 18.37 11.26
C ARG A 75 -5.15 17.01 10.76
N GLY A 76 -4.24 16.18 10.28
CA GLY A 76 -4.58 14.89 9.70
C GLY A 76 -3.41 13.92 9.69
N VAL A 77 -3.73 12.64 9.73
CA VAL A 77 -2.77 11.54 9.66
C VAL A 77 -3.31 10.48 8.70
N LYS A 78 -2.52 10.07 7.71
CA LYS A 78 -2.90 9.07 6.69
C LYS A 78 -1.79 8.04 6.52
N GLU A 79 -2.17 6.79 6.22
CA GLU A 79 -1.23 5.73 5.86
C GLU A 79 -0.96 5.74 4.35
N ALA A 80 0.31 5.59 3.97
CA ALA A 80 0.71 5.42 2.58
C ALA A 80 1.89 4.45 2.45
N GLY A 81 1.61 3.19 2.15
CA GLY A 81 2.63 2.19 1.86
C GLY A 81 3.53 1.85 3.05
N GLY A 82 3.00 1.92 4.27
CA GLY A 82 3.78 1.74 5.50
C GLY A 82 4.52 2.99 6.02
N LEU A 83 4.24 4.15 5.43
CA LEU A 83 4.62 5.46 5.96
C LEU A 83 3.39 6.20 6.48
N LEU A 84 3.64 7.23 7.28
CA LEU A 84 2.62 8.16 7.74
C LEU A 84 2.78 9.50 7.04
N ILE A 85 1.70 9.97 6.44
CA ILE A 85 1.58 11.34 5.93
C ILE A 85 0.87 12.14 7.00
N VAL A 86 1.59 13.10 7.58
CA VAL A 86 1.10 13.97 8.65
C VAL A 86 0.87 15.36 8.07
N GLU A 87 -0.40 15.76 8.02
CA GLU A 87 -0.81 17.11 7.63
C GLU A 87 -0.77 18.00 8.88
N VAL A 88 -0.10 19.14 8.78
CA VAL A 88 -0.06 20.16 9.83
C VAL A 88 -0.66 21.48 9.34
N GLY A 89 -0.82 22.44 10.24
CA GLY A 89 -1.27 23.78 9.92
C GLY A 89 -0.56 24.39 8.70
N ARG A 90 -1.29 25.26 7.98
CA ARG A 90 -0.82 25.96 6.77
C ARG A 90 -0.58 25.04 5.54
N GLY A 91 -1.07 23.80 5.58
CA GLY A 91 -1.08 22.89 4.44
C GLY A 91 0.24 22.15 4.21
N PHE A 92 1.15 22.14 5.19
CA PHE A 92 2.38 21.36 5.09
C PHE A 92 2.10 19.88 5.38
N ASN A 93 2.77 19.01 4.63
CA ASN A 93 2.71 17.56 4.81
C ASN A 93 4.11 17.01 5.11
N TYR A 94 4.21 16.19 6.15
CA TYR A 94 5.42 15.49 6.53
C TYR A 94 5.27 14.01 6.27
N ILE A 95 6.31 13.40 5.71
CA ILE A 95 6.40 11.95 5.56
C ILE A 95 7.21 11.44 6.74
N VAL A 96 6.58 10.63 7.58
CA VAL A 96 7.12 10.15 8.85
C VAL A 96 7.19 8.63 8.82
N ASN A 97 8.32 8.08 9.27
CA ASN A 97 8.42 6.66 9.53
C ASN A 97 7.68 6.35 10.84
N PRO A 98 6.69 5.43 10.84
CA PRO A 98 5.95 5.11 12.05
C PRO A 98 6.84 4.57 13.19
N LYS A 99 8.03 4.04 12.90
CA LYS A 99 9.00 3.59 13.91
C LYS A 99 9.65 4.73 14.70
N ASP A 100 9.65 5.93 14.14
CA ASP A 100 10.24 7.11 14.79
C ASP A 100 9.22 7.83 15.69
N ILE A 101 7.94 7.43 15.67
CA ILE A 101 6.90 8.07 16.48
C ILE A 101 6.97 7.55 17.91
N VAL A 102 7.01 8.50 18.85
CA VAL A 102 6.97 8.22 20.28
C VAL A 102 5.55 8.34 20.80
N ALA A 103 4.82 9.39 20.39
CA ALA A 103 3.47 9.65 20.87
C ALA A 103 2.66 10.52 19.89
N ILE A 104 1.34 10.35 19.95
CA ILE A 104 0.35 11.23 19.37
C ILE A 104 -0.66 11.62 20.46
N SER A 105 -0.94 12.91 20.61
CA SER A 105 -1.70 13.40 21.76
C SER A 105 -2.62 14.56 21.42
N ASP A 106 -3.67 14.68 22.25
CA ASP A 106 -4.55 15.84 22.32
C ASP A 106 -4.02 16.83 23.36
N GLY A 107 -3.79 18.08 22.95
CA GLY A 107 -3.23 19.13 23.79
C GLY A 107 -1.88 19.66 23.31
N PRO A 108 -1.36 20.71 23.98
CA PRO A 108 -0.09 21.32 23.62
C PRO A 108 1.08 20.36 23.83
N ALA A 109 2.18 20.62 23.12
CA ALA A 109 3.38 19.81 23.20
C ALA A 109 3.87 19.71 24.65
N VAL A 110 3.88 18.51 25.21
CA VAL A 110 4.52 18.25 26.50
C VAL A 110 6.02 18.31 26.24
N LYS A 111 6.67 19.39 26.73
CA LYS A 111 8.13 19.44 26.74
C LYS A 111 8.62 18.26 27.58
N ALA A 112 9.35 17.35 26.95
CA ALA A 112 10.12 16.36 27.71
C ALA A 112 11.21 17.13 28.46
N ASP A 113 11.05 17.29 29.78
CA ASP A 113 12.13 17.76 30.64
C ASP A 113 13.29 16.77 30.48
N ARG A 114 14.46 17.32 30.14
CA ARG A 114 15.72 16.59 30.05
C ARG A 114 16.30 16.32 31.43
#